data_AF-A0A7R7E9B0-F1
#
_entry.id   AF-A0A7R7E9B0-F1
#
_cell.length_a   1.000
_cell.length_b   1.000
_cell.length_c   1.000
_cell.angle_alpha   90.00
_cell.angle_beta   90.00
_cell.angle_gamma   90.00
#
_symmetry.space_group_name_H-M   'P 1'
#
loop_
_entity.id
_entity.type
_entity.pdbx_description
1 polymer ?
#
loop_
_entity_poly.entity_id
_entity_poly.type
_entity_poly.pdbx_seq_one_letter_code
_entity_poly.pdbx_strand_id
1 'polypeptide(L)'
;MLQNNERPGWLGQDAGLQMRANAMKHKLNDDTTMDGIMRQTPAAIRVVLQYGMLCVGCPIATFHTVSEAAHEHELDEDRLRRDLQAAIDAGNVD
;
A
#
# COMPACT_ATOMS: atom_id res chain seq x y z
N MET A 1 -45.83 -35.73 7.21
CA MET A 1 -45.54 -34.50 6.45
C MET A 1 -44.32 -33.84 7.08
N LEU A 2 -43.14 -34.18 6.56
CA LEU A 2 -41.87 -33.55 6.91
C LEU A 2 -41.74 -32.27 6.09
N GLN A 3 -41.59 -31.12 6.72
CA GLN A 3 -41.24 -29.88 6.03
C GLN A 3 -39.72 -29.85 5.92
N ASN A 4 -39.20 -30.15 4.73
CA ASN A 4 -37.81 -29.99 4.38
C ASN A 4 -37.46 -28.50 4.36
N ASN A 5 -36.58 -28.09 5.27
CA ASN A 5 -35.92 -26.79 5.26
C ASN A 5 -34.48 -27.01 4.79
N GLU A 6 -34.32 -27.24 3.50
CA GLU A 6 -33.05 -27.17 2.80
C GLU A 6 -32.73 -25.71 2.52
N ARG A 7 -31.91 -25.10 3.38
CA ARG A 7 -31.26 -23.83 3.06
C ARG A 7 -30.27 -24.09 1.93
N PRO A 8 -30.43 -23.50 0.73
CA PRO A 8 -29.36 -23.54 -0.25
C PRO A 8 -28.16 -22.81 0.35
N GLY A 9 -27.02 -23.51 0.39
CA GLY A 9 -25.76 -22.97 0.84
C GLY A 9 -25.46 -21.68 0.10
N TRP A 10 -25.06 -20.67 0.88
CA TRP A 10 -24.51 -19.41 0.41
C TRP A 10 -23.16 -19.67 -0.29
N LEU A 11 -23.20 -20.24 -1.49
CA LEU A 11 -22.09 -20.27 -2.43
C LEU A 11 -22.28 -19.07 -3.36
N GLY A 12 -21.61 -17.96 -3.06
CA GLY A 12 -21.67 -16.81 -3.96
C GLY A 12 -21.15 -15.47 -3.47
N GLN A 13 -20.44 -15.35 -2.34
CA GLN A 13 -19.85 -14.04 -1.97
C GLN A 13 -18.61 -14.14 -1.06
N ASP A 14 -17.61 -14.87 -1.52
CA ASP A 14 -16.20 -14.71 -1.15
C ASP A 14 -15.38 -14.05 -2.28
N ALA A 15 -16.02 -13.76 -3.43
CA ALA A 15 -15.44 -13.02 -4.55
C ALA A 15 -15.09 -11.55 -4.21
N GLY A 16 -15.57 -11.01 -3.08
CA GLY A 16 -15.18 -9.67 -2.60
C GLY A 16 -13.86 -9.65 -1.80
N LEU A 17 -13.39 -10.81 -1.34
CA LEU A 17 -12.17 -10.90 -0.50
C LEU A 17 -10.94 -11.32 -1.31
N GLN A 18 -11.14 -11.97 -2.46
CA GLN A 18 -10.07 -12.51 -3.32
C GLN A 18 -9.42 -11.47 -4.25
N MET A 19 -9.86 -10.21 -4.24
CA MET A 19 -9.17 -9.11 -4.95
C MET A 19 -8.00 -8.49 -4.16
N ARG A 20 -7.61 -9.08 -3.01
CA ARG A 20 -6.50 -8.56 -2.17
C ARG A 20 -5.18 -9.30 -2.35
N ALA A 21 -5.16 -10.46 -3.01
CA ALA A 21 -4.01 -11.36 -3.03
C ALA A 21 -3.39 -11.51 -4.42
N ASN A 22 -3.20 -10.40 -5.12
CA ASN A 22 -2.27 -10.36 -6.25
C ASN A 22 -1.42 -9.09 -6.18
N ALA A 23 -0.84 -8.85 -5.00
CA ALA A 23 0.28 -7.94 -4.88
C ALA A 23 1.45 -8.57 -5.64
N MET A 24 1.56 -8.24 -6.93
CA MET A 24 2.82 -8.39 -7.65
C MET A 24 3.93 -7.81 -6.79
N LYS A 25 5.16 -8.36 -6.86
CA LYS A 25 6.31 -7.82 -6.13
C LYS A 25 6.49 -6.35 -6.53
N HIS A 26 5.99 -5.41 -5.75
CA HIS A 26 6.02 -3.99 -6.08
C HIS A 26 7.43 -3.50 -5.73
N LYS A 27 8.24 -3.32 -6.76
CA LYS A 27 9.53 -2.66 -6.64
C LYS A 27 9.32 -1.17 -6.83
N LEU A 28 9.92 -0.35 -5.96
CA LEU A 28 10.00 1.08 -6.18
C LEU A 28 10.73 1.40 -7.49
N ASN A 29 10.09 2.20 -8.34
CA ASN A 29 10.70 2.82 -9.51
C ASN A 29 10.77 4.35 -9.31
N ASP A 30 11.46 5.04 -10.21
CA ASP A 30 11.71 6.48 -10.06
C ASP A 30 10.45 7.35 -10.24
N ASP A 31 9.45 6.84 -10.96
CA ASP A 31 8.16 7.50 -11.17
C ASP A 31 7.17 7.24 -10.01
N THR A 32 7.58 6.47 -8.99
CA THR A 32 6.69 6.13 -7.88
C THR A 32 6.41 7.38 -7.04
N THR A 33 5.13 7.75 -6.96
CA THR A 33 4.66 8.90 -6.18
C THR A 33 4.42 8.52 -4.72
N MET A 34 4.52 9.52 -3.84
CA MET A 34 4.28 9.36 -2.40
C MET A 34 2.85 8.88 -2.11
N ASP A 35 1.84 9.40 -2.78
CA ASP A 35 0.46 8.90 -2.66
C ASP A 35 0.31 7.50 -3.26
N GLY A 36 0.95 7.24 -4.40
CA GLY A 36 0.91 5.95 -5.07
C GLY A 36 1.41 4.81 -4.18
N ILE A 37 2.58 4.98 -3.55
CA ILE A 37 3.13 3.98 -2.63
C ILE A 37 2.25 3.82 -1.38
N MET A 38 1.72 4.89 -0.79
CA MET A 38 0.89 4.81 0.40
C MET A 38 -0.48 4.14 0.14
N ARG A 39 -1.05 4.29 -1.06
CA ARG A 39 -2.29 3.60 -1.46
C ARG A 39 -2.07 2.12 -1.73
N GLN A 40 -0.97 1.77 -2.38
CA GLN A 40 -0.63 0.38 -2.69
C GLN A 40 -0.16 -0.38 -1.45
N THR A 41 0.55 0.31 -0.56
CA THR A 41 1.14 -0.26 0.64
C THR A 41 0.85 0.65 1.83
N PRO A 42 -0.27 0.46 2.54
CA PRO A 42 -0.58 1.24 3.75
C PRO A 42 0.51 1.15 4.84
N ALA A 43 1.31 0.08 4.86
CA ALA A 43 2.48 -0.05 5.74
C ALA A 43 3.53 1.06 5.52
N ALA A 44 3.67 1.57 4.28
CA ALA A 44 4.60 2.65 3.94
C ALA A 44 4.24 3.97 4.66
N ILE A 45 2.97 4.18 5.03
CA ILE A 45 2.54 5.36 5.82
C ILE A 45 3.34 5.47 7.12
N ARG A 46 3.64 4.35 7.77
CA ARG A 46 4.42 4.36 9.02
C ARG A 46 5.85 4.84 8.78
N VAL A 47 6.45 4.52 7.64
CA VAL A 47 7.79 4.99 7.26
C VAL A 47 7.74 6.50 7.01
N VAL A 48 6.80 6.97 6.18
CA VAL A 48 6.62 8.41 5.88
C VAL A 48 6.51 9.24 7.17
N LEU A 49 5.70 8.79 8.13
CA LEU A 49 5.54 9.47 9.42
C LEU A 49 6.81 9.41 10.30
N GLN A 50 7.60 8.33 10.25
CA GLN A 50 8.86 8.22 10.99
C GLN A 50 9.93 9.19 10.47
N TYR A 51 9.91 9.47 9.17
CA TYR A 51 10.75 10.51 8.55
C TYR A 51 10.22 11.93 8.79
N GLY A 52 9.11 12.10 9.53
CA GLY A 52 8.52 13.41 9.82
C GLY A 52 7.83 14.07 8.63
N MET A 53 7.63 13.34 7.54
CA MET A 53 6.98 13.87 6.35
C MET A 53 5.46 13.89 6.52
N LEU A 54 4.82 14.99 6.12
CA LEU A 54 3.38 15.19 6.18
C LEU A 54 2.68 14.86 4.85
N CYS A 55 3.26 13.97 4.04
CA CYS A 55 2.73 13.60 2.73
C CYS A 55 1.37 12.88 2.83
N VAL A 56 1.01 12.30 3.98
CA VAL A 56 -0.23 11.56 4.18
C VAL A 56 -1.44 12.48 4.01
N GLY A 57 -2.22 12.25 2.94
CA GLY A 57 -3.40 13.05 2.61
C GLY A 57 -3.09 14.41 1.99
N CYS A 58 -1.82 14.74 1.74
CA CYS A 58 -1.45 15.95 1.00
C CYS A 58 -1.85 15.79 -0.47
N PRO A 59 -2.63 16.71 -1.07
CA PRO A 59 -3.05 16.60 -2.46
C PRO A 59 -1.88 16.69 -3.46
N ILE A 60 -0.73 17.22 -3.04
CA ILE A 60 0.48 17.30 -3.87
C ILE A 60 1.16 15.92 -3.99
N ALA A 61 0.97 15.03 -3.02
CA ALA A 61 1.62 13.72 -2.99
C ALA A 61 1.26 12.81 -4.18
N THR A 62 0.19 13.10 -4.92
CA THR A 62 -0.17 12.39 -6.16
C THR A 62 0.77 12.67 -7.33
N PHE A 63 1.55 13.74 -7.26
CA PHE A 63 2.50 14.16 -8.30
C PHE A 63 3.95 14.12 -7.83
N HIS A 64 4.16 14.04 -6.51
CA HIS A 64 5.47 14.12 -5.89
C HIS A 64 6.11 12.73 -5.81
N THR A 65 7.20 12.51 -6.54
CA THR A 65 7.96 11.26 -6.51
C THR A 65 8.69 11.07 -5.19
N VAL A 66 9.13 9.84 -4.90
CA VAL A 66 9.95 9.56 -3.71
C VAL A 66 11.27 10.35 -3.74
N SER A 67 11.88 10.52 -4.92
CA SER A 67 13.13 11.28 -5.07
C SER A 67 12.94 12.77 -4.82
N GLU A 68 11.89 13.36 -5.40
CA GLU A 68 11.56 14.77 -5.14
C GLU A 68 11.20 15.02 -3.68
N ALA A 69 10.45 14.10 -3.04
CA ALA A 69 10.14 14.21 -1.62
C ALA A 69 11.41 14.12 -0.76
N ALA A 70 12.33 13.21 -1.08
CA ALA A 70 13.62 13.13 -0.38
C ALA A 70 14.40 14.45 -0.51
N HIS A 71 14.44 15.02 -1.71
CA HIS A 71 15.14 16.29 -1.96
C HIS A 71 14.49 17.47 -1.20
N GLU A 72 13.16 17.64 -1.28
CA GLU A 72 12.45 18.75 -0.62
C GLU A 72 12.49 18.66 0.91
N HIS A 73 12.56 17.45 1.46
CA HIS A 73 12.65 17.21 2.89
C HIS A 73 14.10 17.04 3.40
N GLU A 74 15.11 17.29 2.55
CA GLU A 74 16.54 17.19 2.88
C GLU A 74 16.94 15.80 3.47
N LEU A 75 16.36 14.74 2.91
CA LEU A 75 16.57 13.36 3.34
C LEU A 75 17.60 12.63 2.48
N ASP A 76 18.22 11.60 3.06
CA ASP A 76 18.96 10.59 2.31
C ASP A 76 17.97 9.74 1.50
N GLU A 77 17.92 9.98 0.19
CA GLU A 77 17.01 9.28 -0.72
C GLU A 77 17.20 7.77 -0.69
N ASP A 78 18.44 7.28 -0.68
CA ASP A 78 18.73 5.85 -0.70
C ASP A 78 18.20 5.19 0.58
N ARG A 79 18.35 5.86 1.73
CA ARG A 79 17.81 5.38 2.99
C ARG A 79 16.29 5.35 2.99
N LEU A 80 15.65 6.43 2.54
CA LEU A 80 14.19 6.50 2.44
C LEU A 80 13.66 5.37 1.54
N ARG A 81 14.22 5.19 0.35
CA ARG A 81 13.83 4.14 -0.60
C ARG A 81 13.99 2.74 -0.02
N ARG A 82 15.09 2.47 0.70
CA ARG A 82 15.30 1.17 1.37
C ARG A 82 14.21 0.88 2.40
N ASP A 83 13.91 1.85 3.26
CA ASP A 83 12.91 1.66 4.32
C ASP A 83 11.50 1.50 3.75
N LEU A 84 11.17 2.26 2.70
CA LEU A 84 9.91 2.11 1.98
C LEU A 84 9.81 0.74 1.29
N GLN A 85 10.88 0.27 0.63
CA GLN A 85 10.88 -1.05 0.02
C GLN A 85 10.72 -2.16 1.06
N ALA A 86 11.38 -2.05 2.21
CA ALA A 86 11.21 -2.99 3.31
C ALA A 86 9.76 -3.05 3.82
N ALA A 87 9.07 -1.92 3.88
CA ALA A 87 7.65 -1.86 4.24
C ALA A 87 6.74 -2.50 3.18
N ILE A 88 7.06 -2.34 1.89
CA ILE A 88 6.36 -3.04 0.80
C ILE A 88 6.54 -4.55 0.95
N ASP A 89 7.79 -5.00 1.13
CA ASP A 89 8.11 -6.42 1.23
C ASP A 89 7.42 -7.06 2.45
N ALA A 90 7.38 -6.37 3.60
CA ALA A 90 6.69 -6.84 4.80
C ALA A 90 5.17 -6.92 4.63
N GLY A 91 4.54 -5.95 3.95
CA GLY A 91 3.09 -5.94 3.73
C GLY A 91 2.59 -6.98 2.71
N ASN A 92 3.50 -7.65 1.99
CA ASN A 92 3.18 -8.71 1.03
C ASN A 92 3.26 -10.14 1.65
N VAL A 93 3.64 -10.25 2.92
CA VAL A 93 3.84 -11.54 3.62
C VAL A 93 2.63 -11.91 4.50
N ASP A 94 1.63 -11.04 4.59
CA ASP A 94 0.36 -11.23 5.32
C ASP A 94 -0.78 -11.70 4.41
#